data_AF-A0A5N6I1U5-F1
#
_entry.id   AF-A0A5N6I1U5-F1
#
_cell.length_a   1.000
_cell.length_b   1.000
_cell.length_c   1.000
_cell.angle_alpha   90.00
_cell.angle_beta   90.00
_cell.angle_gamma   90.00
#
_symmetry.space_group_name_H-M   'P 1'
#
loop_
_entity.id
_entity.type
_entity.pdbx_description
1 polymer ?
#
loop_
_entity_poly.entity_id
_entity_poly.type
_entity_poly.pdbx_seq_one_letter_code
_entity_poly.pdbx_strand_id
1 'polypeptide(L)'
;MASRHEPSPDGIAGRYFSTMFKDAPTFQHHLLQHISETRQHGDGIHTDLVYTDIAPSWAESAYSALEARRLVCFKSYNPVTQFLKLRAMATPLHNADQEWFARSREIWLNTGVLNVAERNMLLTSANTRMEKAPNVGVQLNGTGLPRVVFESGFSQSGESLRDDMLDWFLGGGGSVQAVILVNWRPSLATMHIRGDVELYALGRDGIPRLQERQQIYPRPSGPAGRQTLRLTRKMFFGNTIGPGRSPNDPFLMELDQLRSVADMIFPNMGYQAA
;
A
#
# COMPACT_ATOMS: atom_id res chain seq x y z
N MET A 1 -7.13 -5.03 40.41
CA MET A 1 -8.58 -4.87 40.11
C MET A 1 -8.78 -5.17 38.65
N ALA A 2 -9.47 -6.27 38.32
CA ALA A 2 -9.74 -6.68 36.95
C ALA A 2 -10.83 -5.76 36.35
N SER A 3 -10.47 -5.02 35.30
CA SER A 3 -11.40 -4.18 34.54
C SER A 3 -12.29 -5.08 33.69
N ARG A 4 -13.61 -4.99 33.90
CA ARG A 4 -14.61 -5.72 33.11
C ARG A 4 -14.72 -5.08 31.73
N HIS A 5 -14.47 -5.87 30.70
CA HIS A 5 -14.70 -5.53 29.31
C HIS A 5 -16.17 -5.83 28.98
N GLU A 6 -16.99 -4.82 28.71
CA GLU A 6 -18.26 -5.01 28.01
C GLU A 6 -18.02 -4.85 26.50
N PRO A 7 -18.49 -5.77 25.65
CA PRO A 7 -18.30 -5.67 24.21
C PRO A 7 -19.37 -4.75 23.58
N SER A 8 -18.93 -3.75 22.82
CA SER A 8 -19.77 -2.93 21.95
C SER A 8 -19.69 -3.44 20.51
N PRO A 9 -20.76 -3.37 19.69
CA PRO A 9 -20.82 -3.99 18.36
C PRO A 9 -20.03 -3.26 17.26
N ASP A 10 -19.50 -2.07 17.56
CA ASP A 10 -18.68 -1.28 16.63
C ASP A 10 -17.20 -1.47 16.99
N GLY A 11 -16.37 -1.79 15.98
CA GLY A 11 -14.93 -2.11 16.11
C GLY A 11 -14.25 -1.49 17.33
N ILE A 12 -13.68 -2.35 18.17
CA ILE A 12 -13.21 -2.07 19.54
C ILE A 12 -12.46 -0.72 19.60
N ALA A 13 -13.14 0.32 20.08
CA ALA A 13 -12.55 1.63 20.24
C ALA A 13 -11.81 1.70 21.58
N GLY A 14 -10.48 1.74 21.56
CA GLY A 14 -9.69 2.03 22.76
C GLY A 14 -9.83 3.52 23.09
N ARG A 15 -10.35 3.86 24.28
CA ARG A 15 -10.46 5.24 24.76
C ARG A 15 -9.45 5.51 25.87
N TYR A 16 -8.68 6.58 25.72
CA TYR A 16 -7.60 6.98 26.61
C TYR A 16 -7.69 8.47 26.92
N PHE A 17 -7.17 8.87 28.08
CA PHE A 17 -7.10 10.26 28.52
C PHE A 17 -5.64 10.65 28.72
N SER A 18 -5.30 11.93 28.55
CA SER A 18 -3.93 12.41 28.78
C SER A 18 -3.39 12.09 30.17
N THR A 19 -4.28 12.06 31.18
CA THR A 19 -3.96 11.70 32.57
C THR A 19 -3.43 10.28 32.75
N MET A 20 -3.60 9.41 31.75
CA MET A 20 -3.03 8.06 31.75
C MET A 20 -1.54 8.04 31.39
N PHE A 21 -0.99 9.16 30.90
CA PHE A 21 0.39 9.26 30.44
C PHE A 21 1.15 10.27 31.28
N LYS A 22 2.34 9.89 31.72
CA LYS A 22 3.22 10.75 32.52
C LYS A 22 3.75 11.93 31.71
N ASP A 23 4.00 11.72 30.43
CA ASP A 23 4.64 12.67 29.51
C ASP A 23 4.37 12.30 28.04
N ALA A 24 4.75 13.20 27.12
CA ALA A 24 4.60 13.00 25.68
C ALA A 24 5.30 11.74 25.15
N PRO A 25 6.55 11.42 25.57
CA PRO A 25 7.21 10.18 25.15
C PRO A 25 6.46 8.91 25.56
N THR A 26 5.89 8.87 26.77
CA THR A 26 5.11 7.72 27.26
C THR A 26 3.82 7.55 26.45
N PHE A 27 3.12 8.66 26.19
CA PHE A 27 1.95 8.68 25.31
C PHE A 27 2.30 8.17 23.90
N GLN A 28 3.38 8.71 23.31
CA GLN A 28 3.84 8.32 21.98
C GLN A 28 4.23 6.84 21.93
N HIS A 29 4.95 6.33 22.93
CA HIS A 29 5.33 4.92 22.99
C HIS A 29 4.11 4.01 23.00
N HIS A 30 3.13 4.29 23.88
CA HIS A 30 1.88 3.56 23.97
C HIS A 30 1.11 3.56 22.65
N LEU A 31 0.97 4.74 22.03
CA LEU A 31 0.29 4.90 20.75
C LEU A 31 0.95 4.06 19.65
N LEU A 32 2.27 4.12 19.52
CA LEU A 32 3.02 3.39 18.50
C LEU A 32 2.94 1.88 18.71
N GLN A 33 3.03 1.43 19.96
CA GLN A 33 2.86 0.02 20.33
C GLN A 33 1.46 -0.47 19.93
N HIS A 34 0.39 0.21 20.35
CA HIS A 34 -0.98 -0.19 20.03
C HIS A 34 -1.24 -0.25 18.53
N ILE A 35 -0.80 0.76 17.77
CA ILE A 35 -0.96 0.75 16.30
C ILE A 35 -0.17 -0.40 15.67
N SER A 36 1.01 -0.73 16.19
CA SER A 36 1.83 -1.84 15.67
C SER A 36 1.22 -3.20 16.00
N GLU A 37 0.75 -3.40 17.22
CA GLU A 37 0.11 -4.64 17.68
C GLU A 37 -1.21 -4.90 16.94
N THR A 38 -2.06 -3.88 16.79
CA THR A 38 -3.28 -3.96 15.99
C THR A 38 -2.99 -4.36 14.55
N ARG A 39 -1.89 -3.88 13.97
CA ARG A 39 -1.48 -4.27 12.61
C ARG A 39 -0.99 -5.72 12.52
N GLN A 40 -0.28 -6.20 13.54
CA GLN A 40 0.27 -7.56 13.54
C GLN A 40 -0.79 -8.64 13.78
N HIS A 41 -1.86 -8.32 14.53
CA HIS A 41 -2.89 -9.29 14.96
C HIS A 41 -4.29 -8.99 14.42
N GLY A 42 -4.43 -8.00 13.53
CA GLY A 42 -5.74 -7.52 13.09
C GLY A 42 -6.40 -8.41 12.05
N ASP A 43 -7.57 -8.95 12.39
CA ASP A 43 -8.44 -9.75 11.51
C ASP A 43 -9.18 -8.93 10.42
N GLY A 44 -8.62 -7.78 10.01
CA GLY A 44 -9.27 -6.82 9.10
C GLY A 44 -10.25 -5.85 9.77
N ILE A 45 -10.37 -5.86 11.10
CA ILE A 45 -11.19 -4.91 11.88
C ILE A 45 -10.41 -3.60 12.06
N HIS A 46 -11.05 -2.47 11.76
CA HIS A 46 -10.52 -1.14 12.08
C HIS A 46 -10.54 -0.90 13.59
N THR A 47 -9.39 -0.64 14.20
CA THR A 47 -9.31 -0.22 15.61
C THR A 47 -9.24 1.30 15.68
N ASP A 48 -10.27 1.91 16.25
CA ASP A 48 -10.26 3.32 16.62
C ASP A 48 -9.52 3.48 17.97
N LEU A 49 -8.44 4.25 17.98
CA LEU A 49 -7.80 4.73 19.20
C LEU A 49 -8.19 6.19 19.39
N VAL A 50 -8.86 6.46 20.49
CA VAL A 50 -9.37 7.79 20.82
C VAL A 50 -8.66 8.28 22.08
N TYR A 51 -8.05 9.44 21.98
CA TYR A 51 -7.33 10.09 23.06
C TYR A 51 -7.96 11.47 23.32
N THR A 52 -8.36 11.73 24.55
CA THR A 52 -8.94 13.00 24.99
C THR A 52 -7.93 13.79 25.82
N ASP A 53 -8.07 15.13 25.83
CA ASP A 53 -7.24 16.06 26.58
C ASP A 53 -5.75 16.02 26.19
N ILE A 54 -5.46 15.68 24.93
CA ILE A 54 -4.10 15.63 24.39
C ILE A 54 -3.65 17.04 23.99
N ALA A 55 -2.53 17.49 24.55
CA ALA A 55 -1.93 18.77 24.19
C ALA A 55 -1.50 18.80 22.70
N PRO A 56 -1.59 19.94 22.00
CA PRO A 56 -1.23 20.03 20.59
C PRO A 56 0.18 19.55 20.27
N SER A 57 1.16 19.89 21.12
CA SER A 57 2.56 19.46 20.96
C SER A 57 2.75 17.95 21.09
N TRP A 58 1.90 17.26 21.86
CA TRP A 58 1.94 15.81 21.99
C TRP A 58 1.37 15.15 20.73
N ALA A 59 0.27 15.68 20.19
CA ALA A 59 -0.31 15.23 18.93
C ALA A 59 0.68 15.41 17.76
N GLU A 60 1.36 16.56 17.67
CA GLU A 60 2.40 16.80 16.66
C GLU A 60 3.57 15.81 16.78
N SER A 61 4.11 15.62 18.00
CA SER A 61 5.18 14.64 18.25
C SER A 61 4.77 13.22 17.85
N ALA A 62 3.54 12.82 18.19
CA ALA A 62 3.02 11.51 17.82
C ALA A 62 2.87 11.36 16.30
N TYR A 63 2.44 12.40 15.59
CA TYR A 63 2.37 12.39 14.13
C TYR A 63 3.75 12.22 13.52
N SER A 64 4.75 13.00 13.94
CA SER A 64 6.13 12.87 13.48
C SER A 64 6.67 11.46 13.72
N ALA A 65 6.35 10.85 14.86
CA ALA A 65 6.82 9.51 15.19
C ALA A 65 6.14 8.41 14.36
N LEU A 66 4.84 8.55 14.08
CA LEU A 66 4.10 7.66 13.19
C LEU A 66 4.67 7.71 11.77
N GLU A 67 4.99 8.91 11.27
CA GLU A 67 5.64 9.10 9.98
C GLU A 67 7.04 8.49 9.94
N ALA A 68 7.88 8.78 10.96
CA ALA A 68 9.23 8.23 11.04
C ALA A 68 9.26 6.69 11.07
N ARG A 69 8.24 6.06 11.67
CA ARG A 69 8.07 4.60 11.69
C ARG A 69 7.25 4.05 10.53
N ARG A 70 6.79 4.89 9.60
CA ARG A 70 5.96 4.52 8.46
C ARG A 70 4.70 3.73 8.87
N LEU A 71 4.14 4.05 10.04
CA LEU A 71 2.91 3.44 10.54
C LEU A 71 1.71 4.17 9.93
N VAL A 72 1.14 3.56 8.90
CA VAL A 72 -0.05 4.09 8.23
C VAL A 72 -1.28 3.90 9.13
N CYS A 73 -1.82 5.01 9.59
CA CYS A 73 -3.09 5.08 10.29
C CYS A 73 -3.81 6.35 9.86
N PHE A 74 -5.13 6.34 9.95
CA PHE A 74 -5.91 7.56 9.91
C PHE A 74 -5.58 8.42 11.13
N LYS A 75 -5.52 9.75 10.96
CA LYS A 75 -5.18 10.70 12.00
C LYS A 75 -6.17 11.87 11.97
N SER A 76 -6.72 12.24 13.11
CA SER A 76 -7.58 13.42 13.27
C SER A 76 -7.30 14.04 14.62
N TYR A 77 -7.04 15.35 14.66
CA TYR A 77 -6.85 16.07 15.92
C TYR A 77 -7.66 17.37 15.89
N ASN A 78 -8.44 17.59 16.95
CA ASN A 78 -9.14 18.84 17.18
C ASN A 78 -8.44 19.60 18.32
N PRO A 79 -7.76 20.73 18.04
CA PRO A 79 -7.02 21.48 19.06
C PRO A 79 -7.94 22.21 20.06
N VAL A 80 -9.20 22.47 19.70
CA VAL A 80 -10.18 23.12 20.59
C VAL A 80 -10.70 22.14 21.63
N THR A 81 -11.05 20.92 21.20
CA THR A 81 -11.55 19.87 22.11
C THR A 81 -10.45 18.93 22.61
N GLN A 82 -9.19 19.19 22.25
CA GLN A 82 -8.00 18.37 22.55
C GLN A 82 -8.21 16.88 22.27
N PHE A 83 -8.93 16.59 21.20
CA PHE A 83 -9.38 15.25 20.87
C PHE A 83 -8.56 14.71 19.71
N LEU A 84 -7.77 13.66 19.96
CA LEU A 84 -6.99 12.94 18.98
C LEU A 84 -7.66 11.59 18.69
N LYS A 85 -7.99 11.35 17.43
CA LYS A 85 -8.46 10.05 16.93
C LYS A 85 -7.46 9.50 15.94
N LEU A 86 -7.04 8.27 16.20
CA LEU A 86 -6.25 7.46 15.27
C LEU A 86 -7.08 6.25 14.88
N ARG A 87 -7.08 5.89 13.60
CA ARG A 87 -7.64 4.60 13.18
C ARG A 87 -6.51 3.78 12.57
N ALA A 88 -6.06 2.78 13.32
CA ALA A 88 -5.09 1.82 12.83
C ALA A 88 -5.75 1.01 11.71
N MET A 89 -5.15 1.03 10.51
CA MET A 89 -5.63 0.23 9.40
C MET A 89 -4.44 -0.51 8.76
N ALA A 90 -4.52 -1.84 8.73
CA ALA A 90 -4.18 -2.53 7.49
C ALA A 90 -5.45 -2.39 6.64
N THR A 91 -5.55 -1.35 5.82
CA THR A 91 -6.75 -1.22 5.00
C THR A 91 -6.76 -2.36 4.00
N PRO A 92 -7.87 -3.10 3.82
CA PRO A 92 -7.99 -4.00 2.68
C PRO A 92 -7.63 -3.29 1.36
N LEU A 93 -7.84 -1.96 1.30
CA LEU A 93 -7.45 -1.11 0.18
C LEU A 93 -5.94 -0.99 -0.02
N HIS A 94 -5.15 -1.00 1.04
CA HIS A 94 -3.69 -1.09 0.94
C HIS A 94 -3.28 -2.34 0.17
N ASN A 95 -3.92 -3.48 0.46
CA ASN A 95 -3.64 -4.76 -0.17
C ASN A 95 -4.40 -4.99 -1.49
N ALA A 96 -5.11 -3.97 -2.01
CA ALA A 96 -5.82 -4.08 -3.27
C ALA A 96 -4.88 -4.34 -4.46
N ASP A 97 -3.61 -3.94 -4.34
CA ASP A 97 -2.55 -4.23 -5.30
C ASP A 97 -2.23 -5.73 -5.39
N GLN A 98 -2.30 -6.48 -4.28
CA GLN A 98 -2.09 -7.93 -4.25
C GLN A 98 -3.14 -8.68 -5.07
N GLU A 99 -4.42 -8.37 -4.83
CA GLU A 99 -5.54 -8.95 -5.57
C GLU A 99 -5.54 -8.48 -7.04
N TRP A 100 -5.19 -7.22 -7.29
CA TRP A 100 -5.05 -6.71 -8.66
C TRP A 100 -3.97 -7.45 -9.44
N PHE A 101 -2.81 -7.71 -8.83
CA PHE A 101 -1.77 -8.51 -9.46
C PHE A 101 -2.21 -9.96 -9.69
N ALA A 102 -2.88 -10.58 -8.72
CA ALA A 102 -3.39 -11.95 -8.84
C ALA A 102 -4.34 -12.09 -10.04
N ARG A 103 -5.33 -11.21 -10.16
CA ARG A 103 -6.27 -11.16 -11.31
C ARG A 103 -5.55 -10.91 -12.62
N SER A 104 -4.61 -9.97 -12.65
CA SER A 104 -3.83 -9.67 -13.85
C SER A 104 -3.04 -10.90 -14.32
N ARG A 105 -2.44 -11.65 -13.39
CA ARG A 105 -1.72 -12.89 -13.68
C ARG A 105 -2.63 -13.98 -14.25
N GLU A 106 -3.85 -14.13 -13.71
CA GLU A 106 -4.84 -15.06 -14.25
C GLU A 106 -5.27 -14.69 -15.68
N ILE A 107 -5.52 -13.40 -15.93
CA ILE A 107 -5.83 -12.90 -17.28
C ILE A 107 -4.67 -13.20 -18.24
N TRP A 108 -3.42 -12.97 -17.84
CA TRP A 108 -2.25 -13.28 -18.68
C TRP A 108 -2.14 -14.76 -19.00
N LEU A 109 -2.47 -15.64 -18.04
CA LEU A 109 -2.46 -17.08 -18.25
C LEU A 109 -3.58 -17.49 -19.24
N ASN A 110 -4.79 -16.98 -19.02
CA ASN A 110 -5.97 -17.32 -19.85
C ASN A 110 -5.88 -16.79 -21.27
N THR A 111 -5.15 -15.69 -21.48
CA THR A 111 -4.93 -15.06 -22.80
C THR A 111 -3.67 -15.54 -23.52
N GLY A 112 -2.85 -16.39 -22.87
CA GLY A 112 -1.61 -16.93 -23.45
C GLY A 112 -0.43 -15.96 -23.48
N VAL A 113 -0.57 -14.77 -22.87
CA VAL A 113 0.54 -13.83 -22.62
C VAL A 113 1.56 -14.47 -21.67
N LEU A 114 1.07 -15.14 -20.62
CA LEU A 114 1.86 -15.97 -19.72
C LEU A 114 1.54 -17.44 -20.00
N ASN A 115 2.54 -18.28 -20.20
CA ASN A 115 2.32 -19.73 -20.28
C ASN A 115 2.56 -20.43 -18.93
N VAL A 116 2.19 -21.72 -18.83
CA VAL A 116 2.31 -22.50 -17.58
C VAL A 116 3.76 -22.59 -17.08
N ALA A 117 4.73 -22.75 -17.97
CA ALA A 117 6.14 -22.82 -17.59
C ALA A 117 6.62 -21.48 -16.99
N GLU A 118 6.32 -20.37 -17.67
CA GLU A 118 6.62 -19.01 -17.18
C GLU A 118 5.89 -18.70 -15.87
N ARG A 119 4.61 -19.12 -15.74
CA ARG A 119 3.83 -18.98 -14.51
C ARG A 119 4.52 -19.66 -13.33
N ASN A 120 5.12 -20.83 -13.55
CA ASN A 120 5.80 -21.60 -12.52
C ASN A 120 7.21 -21.05 -12.20
N MET A 121 7.75 -20.18 -13.04
CA MET A 121 9.01 -19.46 -12.76
C MET A 121 8.81 -18.21 -11.90
N LEU A 122 7.61 -17.63 -11.89
CA LEU A 122 7.30 -16.43 -11.12
C LEU A 122 6.75 -16.78 -9.73
N LEU A 123 7.43 -16.29 -8.69
CA LEU A 123 6.96 -16.31 -7.30
C LEU A 123 6.57 -14.91 -6.85
N THR A 124 5.42 -14.83 -6.21
CA THR A 124 5.00 -13.67 -5.43
C THR A 124 5.48 -13.86 -4.00
N SER A 125 6.18 -12.86 -3.46
CA SER A 125 6.65 -12.88 -2.08
C SER A 125 6.59 -11.49 -1.47
N ALA A 126 6.11 -11.42 -0.23
CA ALA A 126 6.33 -10.27 0.66
C ALA A 126 7.69 -10.38 1.39
N ASN A 127 8.35 -11.55 1.34
CA ASN A 127 9.67 -11.77 1.91
C ASN A 127 10.73 -11.64 0.83
N THR A 128 11.67 -10.73 1.00
CA THR A 128 12.82 -10.59 0.11
C THR A 128 14.10 -10.70 0.93
N ARG A 129 15.25 -10.89 0.28
CA ARG A 129 16.55 -10.78 0.95
C ARG A 129 16.93 -9.34 1.31
N MET A 130 16.06 -8.38 1.05
CA MET A 130 16.22 -6.99 1.48
C MET A 130 15.63 -6.81 2.88
N GLU A 131 16.15 -5.83 3.63
CA GLU A 131 15.60 -5.46 4.95
C GLU A 131 14.14 -4.97 4.87
N LYS A 132 13.73 -4.55 3.66
CA LYS A 132 12.39 -4.11 3.33
C LYS A 132 11.57 -5.24 2.67
N ALA A 133 10.29 -5.30 3.03
CA ALA A 133 9.29 -6.19 2.44
C ALA A 133 8.38 -5.38 1.48
N PRO A 134 8.17 -5.83 0.23
CA PRO A 134 7.22 -5.18 -0.67
C PRO A 134 5.79 -5.64 -0.37
N ASN A 135 4.80 -4.85 -0.76
CA ASN A 135 3.40 -5.32 -0.78
C ASN A 135 3.22 -6.50 -1.75
N VAL A 136 3.80 -6.39 -2.95
CA VAL A 136 3.96 -7.52 -3.87
C VAL A 136 5.37 -7.48 -4.46
N GLY A 137 6.18 -8.50 -4.17
CA GLY A 137 7.44 -8.75 -4.88
C GLY A 137 7.27 -9.90 -5.85
N VAL A 138 7.49 -9.66 -7.15
CA VAL A 138 7.51 -10.71 -8.17
C VAL A 138 8.94 -11.05 -8.51
N GLN A 139 9.36 -12.28 -8.21
CA GLN A 139 10.72 -12.76 -8.42
C GLN A 139 10.75 -14.02 -9.29
N LEU A 140 11.93 -14.31 -9.85
CA LEU A 140 12.18 -15.62 -10.46
C LEU A 140 12.50 -16.64 -9.35
N ASN A 141 12.12 -17.90 -9.57
CA ASN A 141 12.42 -18.99 -8.63
C ASN A 141 13.92 -18.99 -8.24
N GLY A 142 14.18 -18.93 -6.94
CA GLY A 142 15.53 -19.07 -6.37
C GLY A 142 16.42 -17.82 -6.43
N THR A 143 15.97 -16.68 -6.98
CA THR A 143 16.80 -15.45 -7.02
C THR A 143 16.83 -14.70 -5.68
N GLY A 144 15.75 -14.76 -4.91
CA GLY A 144 15.64 -14.12 -3.58
C GLY A 144 15.50 -12.59 -3.60
N LEU A 145 15.54 -11.96 -4.79
CA LEU A 145 15.27 -10.54 -5.00
C LEU A 145 14.15 -10.37 -6.05
N PRO A 146 13.21 -9.44 -5.81
CA PRO A 146 12.14 -9.14 -6.76
C PRO A 146 12.69 -8.45 -8.01
N ARG A 147 11.98 -8.66 -9.12
CA ARG A 147 12.20 -7.96 -10.39
C ARG A 147 11.13 -6.92 -10.66
N VAL A 148 9.90 -7.18 -10.20
CA VAL A 148 8.81 -6.21 -10.22
C VAL A 148 8.28 -6.08 -8.80
N VAL A 149 8.12 -4.85 -8.34
CA VAL A 149 7.64 -4.53 -7.00
C VAL A 149 6.37 -3.70 -7.11
N PHE A 150 5.39 -3.97 -6.24
CA PHE A 150 4.25 -3.12 -6.00
C PHE A 150 4.37 -2.58 -4.58
N GLU A 151 4.12 -1.28 -4.46
CA GLU A 151 3.91 -0.60 -3.19
C GLU A 151 2.60 0.15 -3.29
N SER A 152 1.83 0.10 -2.21
CA SER A 152 0.55 0.77 -2.09
C SER A 152 0.54 1.54 -0.80
N GLY A 153 0.05 2.77 -0.84
CA GLY A 153 0.07 3.65 0.32
C GLY A 153 -0.94 4.77 0.23
N PHE A 154 -0.96 5.61 1.27
CA PHE A 154 -1.88 6.73 1.40
C PHE A 154 -1.12 8.05 1.36
N SER A 155 -1.65 9.04 0.64
CA SER A 155 -0.95 10.27 0.26
C SER A 155 -0.66 11.27 1.39
N GLN A 156 -0.75 10.89 2.66
CA GLN A 156 -0.29 11.78 3.73
C GLN A 156 1.23 11.99 3.70
N SER A 157 1.97 11.25 2.85
CA SER A 157 3.35 11.54 2.44
C SER A 157 3.64 11.04 1.02
N GLY A 158 3.22 11.78 -0.02
CA GLY A 158 3.55 11.42 -1.41
C GLY A 158 5.05 11.27 -1.70
N GLU A 159 5.91 11.87 -0.88
CA GLU A 159 7.37 11.72 -0.92
C GLU A 159 7.82 10.33 -0.42
N SER A 160 7.16 9.76 0.60
CA SER A 160 7.60 8.49 1.20
C SER A 160 7.50 7.29 0.24
N LEU A 161 6.45 7.24 -0.59
CA LEU A 161 6.29 6.19 -1.61
C LEU A 161 7.32 6.28 -2.74
N ARG A 162 7.80 7.49 -3.05
CA ARG A 162 8.84 7.67 -4.07
C ARG A 162 10.23 7.39 -3.50
N ASP A 163 10.48 7.74 -2.24
CA ASP A 163 11.68 7.31 -1.52
C ASP A 163 11.74 5.77 -1.44
N ASP A 164 10.60 5.15 -1.15
CA ASP A 164 10.44 3.70 -1.17
C ASP A 164 10.77 3.07 -2.52
N MET A 165 10.37 3.72 -3.62
CA MET A 165 10.75 3.31 -4.98
C MET A 165 12.26 3.40 -5.20
N LEU A 166 12.90 4.47 -4.73
CA LEU A 166 14.36 4.63 -4.83
C LEU A 166 15.09 3.53 -4.04
N ASP A 167 14.62 3.22 -2.82
CA ASP A 167 15.17 2.15 -1.98
C ASP A 167 15.13 0.80 -2.71
N TRP A 168 14.04 0.50 -3.44
CA TRP A 168 13.95 -0.73 -4.23
C TRP A 168 14.95 -0.79 -5.37
N PHE A 169 15.16 0.30 -6.10
CA PHE A 169 16.12 0.30 -7.21
C PHE A 169 17.57 0.29 -6.71
N LEU A 170 17.88 1.05 -5.65
CA LEU A 170 19.22 1.11 -5.06
C LEU A 170 19.57 -0.20 -4.35
N GLY A 171 18.73 -0.65 -3.42
CA GLY A 171 18.96 -1.86 -2.65
C GLY A 171 18.78 -3.15 -3.48
N GLY A 172 18.01 -3.09 -4.56
CA GLY A 172 17.83 -4.21 -5.48
C GLY A 172 19.05 -4.52 -6.35
N GLY A 173 20.08 -3.67 -6.35
CA GLY A 173 21.34 -3.90 -7.06
C GLY A 173 21.15 -4.15 -8.56
N GLY A 174 20.16 -3.49 -9.18
CA GLY A 174 19.78 -3.71 -10.58
C GLY A 174 18.90 -4.95 -10.85
N SER A 175 18.52 -5.72 -9.83
CA SER A 175 17.58 -6.84 -9.96
C SER A 175 16.15 -6.35 -10.19
N VAL A 176 15.75 -5.31 -9.45
CA VAL A 176 14.45 -4.64 -9.59
C VAL A 176 14.43 -3.86 -10.91
N GLN A 177 13.54 -4.25 -11.82
CA GLN A 177 13.38 -3.64 -13.14
C GLN A 177 12.20 -2.67 -13.19
N ALA A 178 11.20 -2.87 -12.34
CA ALA A 178 10.04 -2.00 -12.26
C ALA A 178 9.48 -1.90 -10.83
N VAL A 179 8.98 -0.72 -10.49
CA VAL A 179 8.24 -0.45 -9.25
C VAL A 179 6.93 0.22 -9.62
N ILE A 180 5.82 -0.31 -9.13
CA ILE A 180 4.48 0.24 -9.29
C ILE A 180 4.06 0.83 -7.96
N LEU A 181 3.72 2.12 -7.95
CA LEU A 181 3.24 2.83 -6.77
C LEU A 181 1.75 3.06 -6.91
N VAL A 182 0.93 2.49 -6.03
CA VAL A 182 -0.51 2.78 -5.91
C VAL A 182 -0.70 3.79 -4.78
N ASN A 183 -1.19 4.98 -5.11
CA ASN A 183 -1.33 6.07 -4.16
C ASN A 183 -2.80 6.43 -3.93
N TRP A 184 -3.32 6.15 -2.74
CA TRP A 184 -4.68 6.43 -2.32
C TRP A 184 -4.80 7.76 -1.56
N ARG A 185 -5.81 8.56 -1.87
CA ARG A 185 -6.06 9.87 -1.23
C ARG A 185 -7.50 9.98 -0.72
N PRO A 186 -7.80 9.45 0.48
CA PRO A 186 -9.12 9.61 1.11
C PRO A 186 -9.33 11.07 1.52
N SER A 187 -10.54 11.56 1.28
CA SER A 187 -11.02 12.88 1.72
C SER A 187 -12.08 12.69 2.79
N LEU A 188 -11.83 13.18 4.00
CA LEU A 188 -12.83 13.17 5.09
C LEU A 188 -13.95 14.17 4.86
N ALA A 189 -13.66 15.29 4.21
CA ALA A 189 -14.65 16.32 3.97
C ALA A 189 -15.77 15.84 3.04
N THR A 190 -15.42 14.94 2.10
CA THR A 190 -16.35 14.44 1.10
C THR A 190 -16.65 12.96 1.26
N MET A 191 -15.94 12.23 2.13
CA MET A 191 -15.98 10.76 2.22
C MET A 191 -15.71 10.06 0.88
N HIS A 192 -14.87 10.67 0.04
CA HIS A 192 -14.46 10.10 -1.25
C HIS A 192 -12.98 9.73 -1.29
N ILE A 193 -12.62 8.70 -2.06
CA ILE A 193 -11.24 8.29 -2.30
C ILE A 193 -10.83 8.68 -3.72
N ARG A 194 -9.75 9.47 -3.83
CA ARG A 194 -9.00 9.64 -5.07
C ARG A 194 -7.84 8.65 -5.11
N GLY A 195 -7.28 8.42 -6.29
CA GLY A 195 -6.03 7.66 -6.38
C GLY A 195 -5.39 7.73 -7.75
N ASP A 196 -4.10 7.46 -7.80
CA ASP A 196 -3.32 7.29 -9.01
C ASP A 196 -2.29 6.17 -8.84
N VAL A 197 -1.80 5.70 -9.98
CA VAL A 197 -0.74 4.72 -10.07
C VAL A 197 0.43 5.28 -10.87
N GLU A 198 1.65 5.05 -10.41
CA GLU A 198 2.89 5.40 -11.10
C GLU A 198 3.70 4.13 -11.40
N LEU A 199 4.19 3.97 -12.63
CA LEU A 199 5.12 2.92 -13.03
C LEU A 199 6.50 3.53 -13.23
N TYR A 200 7.45 3.12 -12.40
CA TYR A 200 8.87 3.41 -12.58
C TYR A 200 9.57 2.20 -13.17
N ALA A 201 10.52 2.43 -14.07
CA ALA A 201 11.37 1.39 -14.62
C ALA A 201 12.85 1.77 -14.52
N LEU A 202 13.70 0.75 -14.34
CA LEU A 202 15.14 0.94 -14.33
C LEU A 202 15.65 1.18 -15.76
N GLY A 203 16.30 2.33 -15.97
CA GLY A 203 16.97 2.64 -17.22
C GLY A 203 18.21 1.78 -17.47
N ARG A 204 18.73 1.80 -18.70
CA ARG A 204 19.99 1.10 -19.05
C ARG A 204 21.22 1.64 -18.33
N ASP A 205 21.15 2.89 -17.92
CA ASP A 205 22.15 3.59 -17.11
C ASP A 205 21.97 3.35 -15.60
N GLY A 206 21.05 2.47 -15.20
CA GLY A 206 20.74 2.20 -13.80
C GLY A 206 19.93 3.31 -13.12
N ILE A 207 19.43 4.30 -13.87
CA ILE A 207 18.66 5.41 -13.32
C ILE A 207 17.15 5.11 -13.44
N PRO A 208 16.40 5.08 -12.33
CA PRO A 208 14.94 4.92 -12.34
C PRO A 208 14.26 6.07 -13.07
N ARG A 209 13.25 5.77 -13.88
CA ARG A 209 12.44 6.77 -14.59
C ARG A 209 10.96 6.44 -14.49
N LEU A 210 10.15 7.46 -14.24
CA LEU A 210 8.70 7.37 -14.40
C LEU A 210 8.41 7.08 -15.88
N GLN A 211 7.82 5.93 -16.16
CA GLN A 211 7.37 5.57 -17.50
C GLN A 211 5.92 5.98 -17.73
N GLU A 212 5.08 5.81 -16.72
CA GLU A 212 3.65 6.00 -16.85
C GLU A 212 3.03 6.44 -15.53
N ARG A 213 2.05 7.34 -15.62
CA ARG A 213 1.21 7.74 -14.49
C ARG A 213 -0.24 7.75 -14.95
N GLN A 214 -1.11 7.07 -14.21
CA GLN A 214 -2.53 6.99 -14.53
C GLN A 214 -3.39 7.28 -13.32
N GLN A 215 -4.51 7.96 -13.53
CA GLN A 215 -5.49 8.22 -12.49
C GLN A 215 -6.42 7.02 -12.31
N ILE A 216 -6.59 6.58 -11.06
CA ILE A 216 -7.55 5.55 -10.67
C ILE A 216 -8.92 6.21 -10.42
N TYR A 217 -8.96 7.21 -9.52
CA TYR A 217 -10.15 8.00 -9.18
C TYR A 217 -9.86 9.52 -9.10
N PRO A 218 -10.81 10.38 -9.51
CA PRO A 218 -12.00 10.05 -10.29
C PRO A 218 -11.66 9.33 -11.60
N ARG A 219 -12.61 8.52 -12.10
CA ARG A 219 -12.42 7.82 -13.39
C ARG A 219 -12.26 8.89 -14.48
N PRO A 220 -11.16 8.91 -15.24
CA PRO A 220 -10.96 9.86 -16.32
C PRO A 220 -12.10 9.83 -17.33
N SER A 221 -12.51 11.00 -17.80
CA SER A 221 -13.53 11.14 -18.84
C SER A 221 -12.96 10.65 -20.18
N GLY A 222 -13.57 9.62 -20.77
CA GLY A 222 -13.12 9.05 -22.04
C GLY A 222 -13.87 7.74 -22.36
N PRO A 223 -13.70 7.18 -23.58
CA PRO A 223 -14.33 5.92 -23.92
C PRO A 223 -13.96 4.85 -22.89
N ALA A 224 -14.98 4.13 -22.40
CA ALA A 224 -14.83 3.07 -21.41
C ALA A 224 -13.86 2.00 -21.95
N GLY A 225 -12.84 1.69 -21.16
CA GLY A 225 -11.88 0.64 -21.46
C GLY A 225 -10.60 1.16 -22.11
N ARG A 226 -9.48 0.94 -21.39
CA ARG A 226 -8.06 0.88 -21.82
C ARG A 226 -7.08 1.67 -20.95
N GLN A 227 -7.46 2.07 -19.75
CA GLN A 227 -6.44 2.41 -18.76
C GLN A 227 -5.71 1.13 -18.33
N THR A 228 -4.56 0.89 -18.95
CA THR A 228 -3.72 -0.28 -18.69
C THR A 228 -2.29 0.17 -18.43
N LEU A 229 -1.69 -0.26 -17.31
CA LEU A 229 -0.24 -0.12 -17.16
C LEU A 229 0.46 -1.16 -18.03
N ARG A 230 1.49 -0.73 -18.75
CA ARG A 230 2.25 -1.63 -19.64
C ARG A 230 3.58 -2.05 -19.01
N LEU A 231 3.64 -3.27 -18.50
CA LEU A 231 4.91 -3.94 -18.22
C LEU A 231 5.37 -4.75 -19.43
N THR A 232 6.64 -5.17 -19.41
CA THR A 232 7.22 -6.02 -20.46
C THR A 232 7.66 -7.36 -19.92
N ARG A 233 7.67 -8.39 -20.76
CA ARG A 233 8.22 -9.70 -20.43
C ARG A 233 9.65 -9.59 -19.88
N LYS A 234 10.48 -8.71 -20.44
CA LYS A 234 11.86 -8.49 -19.97
C LYS A 234 11.95 -8.00 -18.51
N MET A 235 10.99 -7.20 -18.05
CA MET A 235 10.96 -6.78 -16.64
C MET A 235 10.83 -7.99 -15.72
N PHE A 236 9.91 -8.91 -16.03
CA PHE A 236 9.67 -10.12 -15.23
C PHE A 236 10.73 -11.22 -15.39
N PHE A 237 11.23 -11.47 -16.61
CA PHE A 237 12.05 -12.65 -16.90
C PHE A 237 13.51 -12.35 -17.19
N GLY A 238 13.87 -11.09 -17.45
CA GLY A 238 15.23 -10.69 -17.80
C GLY A 238 15.74 -11.45 -19.03
N ASN A 239 16.84 -12.18 -18.86
CA ASN A 239 17.44 -13.01 -19.92
C ASN A 239 16.87 -14.44 -19.96
N THR A 240 15.96 -14.80 -19.04
CA THR A 240 15.37 -16.14 -18.92
C THR A 240 14.13 -16.32 -19.81
N ILE A 241 14.06 -15.58 -20.91
CA ILE A 241 12.93 -15.60 -21.83
C ILE A 241 13.05 -16.80 -22.74
N GLY A 242 12.00 -17.61 -22.83
CA GLY A 242 11.97 -18.81 -23.68
C GLY A 242 12.04 -18.50 -25.18
N PRO A 243 12.43 -19.48 -26.01
CA PRO A 243 12.45 -19.33 -27.47
C PRO A 243 11.09 -18.88 -28.03
N GLY A 244 11.11 -18.03 -29.06
CA GLY A 244 9.88 -17.58 -29.74
C GLY A 244 9.06 -16.52 -28.97
N ARG A 245 9.55 -16.04 -27.83
CA ARG A 245 8.92 -14.95 -27.07
C ARG A 245 9.71 -13.65 -27.23
N SER A 246 8.99 -12.52 -27.33
CA SER A 246 9.64 -11.22 -27.41
C SER A 246 9.87 -10.64 -26.01
N PRO A 247 11.06 -10.05 -25.74
CA PRO A 247 11.28 -9.29 -24.50
C PRO A 247 10.31 -8.11 -24.34
N ASN A 248 9.74 -7.62 -25.44
CA ASN A 248 8.83 -6.48 -25.46
C ASN A 248 7.35 -6.88 -25.43
N ASP A 249 7.04 -8.18 -25.32
CA ASP A 249 5.66 -8.66 -25.15
C ASP A 249 5.01 -7.92 -23.97
N PRO A 250 3.83 -7.31 -24.17
CA PRO A 250 3.18 -6.53 -23.14
C PRO A 250 2.51 -7.41 -22.10
N PHE A 251 2.77 -7.11 -20.83
CA PHE A 251 2.04 -7.59 -19.67
C PHE A 251 1.16 -6.44 -19.19
N LEU A 252 -0.04 -6.36 -19.76
CA LEU A 252 -0.97 -5.26 -19.48
C LEU A 252 -1.68 -5.50 -18.14
N MET A 253 -1.67 -4.50 -17.27
CA MET A 253 -2.45 -4.49 -16.03
C MET A 253 -3.60 -3.51 -16.16
N GLU A 254 -4.82 -4.03 -16.24
CA GLU A 254 -6.01 -3.21 -16.40
C GLU A 254 -6.38 -2.50 -15.09
N LEU A 255 -6.46 -1.17 -15.11
CA LEU A 255 -6.84 -0.38 -13.93
C LEU A 255 -8.29 -0.66 -13.50
N ASP A 256 -9.14 -1.11 -14.42
CA ASP A 256 -10.52 -1.48 -14.07
C ASP A 256 -10.57 -2.67 -13.12
N GLN A 257 -9.59 -3.59 -13.17
CA GLN A 257 -9.46 -4.66 -12.16
C GLN A 257 -9.12 -4.09 -10.78
N LEU A 258 -8.19 -3.14 -10.70
CA LEU A 258 -7.86 -2.45 -9.45
C LEU A 258 -9.07 -1.69 -8.88
N ARG A 259 -9.81 -1.00 -9.75
CA ARG A 259 -11.05 -0.31 -9.39
C ARG A 259 -12.10 -1.27 -8.86
N SER A 260 -12.34 -2.39 -9.54
CA SER A 260 -13.28 -3.41 -9.06
C SER A 260 -12.90 -3.94 -7.68
N VAL A 261 -11.60 -4.14 -7.40
CA VAL A 261 -11.14 -4.53 -6.06
C VAL A 261 -11.41 -3.42 -5.06
N ALA A 262 -11.03 -2.17 -5.37
CA ALA A 262 -11.22 -1.02 -4.49
C ALA A 262 -12.70 -0.72 -4.21
N ASP A 263 -13.58 -0.81 -5.21
CA ASP A 263 -15.02 -0.58 -5.13
C ASP A 263 -15.70 -1.57 -4.17
N MET A 264 -15.20 -2.81 -4.06
CA MET A 264 -15.69 -3.79 -3.05
C MET A 264 -15.29 -3.43 -1.62
N ILE A 265 -14.21 -2.66 -1.46
CA ILE A 265 -13.61 -2.33 -0.16
C ILE A 265 -14.16 -1.01 0.38
N PHE A 266 -14.41 -0.02 -0.48
CA PHE A 266 -14.81 1.33 -0.07
C PHE A 266 -16.01 1.39 0.90
N PRO A 267 -17.12 0.64 0.70
CA PRO A 267 -18.26 0.70 1.60
C PRO A 267 -17.90 0.30 3.04
N ASN A 268 -17.05 -0.73 3.19
CA ASN A 268 -16.60 -1.21 4.51
C ASN A 268 -15.69 -0.20 5.22
N MET A 269 -15.04 0.68 4.46
CA MET A 269 -14.23 1.78 4.99
C MET A 269 -15.05 3.07 5.21
N GLY A 270 -16.34 3.09 4.81
CA GLY A 270 -17.21 4.28 4.87
C GLY A 270 -16.94 5.32 3.78
N TYR A 271 -16.28 4.93 2.69
CA TYR A 271 -15.93 5.82 1.57
C TYR A 271 -16.69 5.46 0.29
N GLN A 272 -16.63 6.38 -0.67
CA GLN A 272 -17.06 6.19 -2.05
C GLN A 272 -15.94 6.56 -3.03
N ALA A 273 -16.04 6.06 -4.27
CA ALA A 273 -15.16 6.47 -5.36
C ALA A 273 -15.37 7.96 -5.71
N ALA A 274 -14.29 8.76 -5.71
CA ALA A 274 -14.32 10.19 -6.06
C ALA A 274 -14.74 10.46 -7.51
#